data_AF-X4ZJW1-F1
#
_entry.id   AF-X4ZJW1-F1
#
_cell.length_a   1.000
_cell.length_b   1.000
_cell.length_c   1.000
_cell.angle_alpha   90.00
_cell.angle_beta   90.00
_cell.angle_gamma   90.00
#
_symmetry.space_group_name_H-M   'P 1'
#
loop_
_entity.id
_entity.type
_entity.pdbx_description
1 polymer ?
#
loop_
_entity_poly.entity_id
_entity_poly.type
_entity_poly.pdbx_seq_one_letter_code
_entity_poly.pdbx_strand_id
1 'polypeptide(L)'
;MYFGSIETLEQTKRQYPPAIARALQYLKDNREQFLSMDAGVYPIEGQQIYAQVVNLETKKKEDTRPEVHRKYIDVQFSVEGNERIGFAADTGNNAVDEDLAAEKDIIFYKQAENEMELLMQPGQFAVFFPEDVHRPGCQNKSQAHLRKVIVKVSTEAL
;
A
#
# COMPACT_ATOMS: atom_id res chain seq x y z
N MET A 1 8.57 -6.65 3.24
CA MET A 1 8.12 -5.26 3.42
C MET A 1 9.27 -4.22 3.45
N TYR A 2 9.07 -3.05 2.86
CA TYR A 2 9.87 -1.83 3.09
C TYR A 2 9.00 -0.72 3.68
N PHE A 3 9.57 0.13 4.55
CA PHE A 3 8.93 1.35 5.03
C PHE A 3 9.94 2.50 4.99
N GLY A 4 9.51 3.68 4.55
CA GLY A 4 10.42 4.81 4.36
C GLY A 4 9.71 6.13 4.05
N SER A 5 10.49 7.13 3.64
CA SER A 5 9.99 8.43 3.20
C SER A 5 10.51 8.78 1.81
N ILE A 6 9.68 9.42 0.99
CA ILE A 6 10.08 9.90 -0.33
C ILE A 6 11.14 11.02 -0.23
N GLU A 7 11.23 11.70 0.91
CA GLU A 7 12.22 12.76 1.12
C GLU A 7 13.65 12.20 1.15
N THR A 8 13.83 10.98 1.65
CA THR A 8 15.14 10.30 1.69
C THR A 8 15.41 9.39 0.49
N LEU A 9 14.54 9.43 -0.53
CA LEU A 9 14.63 8.51 -1.67
C LEU A 9 15.95 8.65 -2.45
N GLU A 10 16.55 9.84 -2.53
CA GLU A 10 17.82 10.00 -3.25
C GLU A 10 18.97 9.21 -2.60
N GLN A 11 18.93 9.06 -1.28
CA GLN A 11 19.89 8.30 -0.51
C GLN A 11 19.59 6.80 -0.52
N THR A 12 18.31 6.42 -0.58
CA THR A 12 17.89 5.02 -0.39
C THR A 12 17.52 4.30 -1.69
N LYS A 13 17.28 5.00 -2.82
CA LYS A 13 16.71 4.38 -4.03
C LYS A 13 17.47 3.17 -4.56
N ARG A 14 18.78 3.12 -4.37
CA ARG A 14 19.64 2.00 -4.79
C ARG A 14 19.44 0.72 -3.97
N GLN A 15 18.70 0.80 -2.86
CA GLN A 15 18.39 -0.33 -1.97
C GLN A 15 17.13 -1.08 -2.40
N TYR A 16 16.32 -0.50 -3.30
CA TYR A 16 15.08 -1.11 -3.77
C TYR A 16 15.27 -1.79 -5.13
N PRO A 17 14.54 -2.89 -5.41
CA PRO A 17 14.48 -3.46 -6.76
C PRO A 17 14.12 -2.41 -7.82
N PRO A 18 14.62 -2.52 -9.06
CA PRO A 18 14.46 -1.47 -10.08
C PRO A 18 13.01 -1.04 -10.31
N ALA A 19 12.05 -1.97 -10.37
CA ALA A 19 10.63 -1.62 -10.56
C ALA A 19 10.04 -0.87 -9.35
N ILE A 20 10.39 -1.26 -8.12
CA ILE A 20 9.97 -0.55 -6.91
C ILE A 20 10.63 0.84 -6.86
N ALA A 21 11.91 0.95 -7.21
CA ALA A 21 12.58 2.25 -7.29
C ALA A 21 11.92 3.18 -8.31
N ARG A 22 11.47 2.66 -9.47
CA ARG A 22 10.67 3.43 -10.45
C ARG A 22 9.34 3.88 -9.88
N ALA A 23 8.61 3.00 -9.18
CA ALA A 23 7.35 3.36 -8.52
C ALA A 23 7.54 4.47 -7.47
N LEU A 24 8.59 4.38 -6.64
CA LEU A 24 8.92 5.39 -5.64
C LEU A 24 9.34 6.72 -6.29
N GLN A 25 10.09 6.68 -7.39
CA GLN A 25 10.46 7.87 -8.14
C GLN A 25 9.22 8.56 -8.74
N TYR A 26 8.31 7.78 -9.35
CA TYR A 26 7.03 8.30 -9.84
C TYR A 26 6.24 8.99 -8.73
N LEU A 27 6.17 8.38 -7.54
CA LEU A 27 5.49 8.98 -6.39
C LEU A 27 6.12 10.32 -5.98
N LYS A 28 7.45 10.38 -5.93
CA LYS A 28 8.20 11.60 -5.59
C LYS A 28 7.97 12.71 -6.61
N ASP A 29 8.11 12.38 -7.90
CA ASP A 29 8.03 13.37 -9.00
C ASP A 29 6.62 13.97 -9.12
N ASN A 30 5.58 13.23 -8.75
CA ASN A 30 4.18 13.65 -8.88
C ASN A 30 3.52 14.04 -7.54
N ARG A 31 4.27 14.13 -6.44
CA ARG A 31 3.71 14.30 -5.08
C ARG A 31 2.76 15.49 -4.94
N GLU A 32 3.09 16.62 -5.56
CA GLU A 32 2.29 17.84 -5.50
C GLU A 32 1.00 17.70 -6.34
N GLN A 33 1.09 17.02 -7.49
CA GLN A 33 -0.06 16.78 -8.37
C GLN A 33 -1.09 15.86 -7.69
N PHE A 34 -0.63 14.90 -6.87
CA PHE A 34 -1.54 14.03 -6.16
C PHE A 34 -2.43 14.77 -5.18
N LEU A 35 -2.18 16.02 -4.76
CA LEU A 35 -3.10 16.74 -3.89
C LEU A 35 -4.45 17.06 -4.58
N SER A 36 -4.44 17.25 -5.90
CA SER A 36 -5.61 17.70 -6.67
C SER A 36 -6.10 16.74 -7.74
N MET A 37 -5.37 15.66 -8.01
CA MET A 37 -5.73 14.64 -8.99
C MET A 37 -7.08 13.98 -8.67
N ASP A 38 -7.87 13.58 -9.66
CA ASP A 38 -9.08 12.81 -9.37
C ASP A 38 -8.75 11.44 -8.76
N ALA A 39 -9.68 10.88 -7.98
CA ALA A 39 -9.56 9.49 -7.56
C ALA A 39 -9.76 8.57 -8.76
N GLY A 40 -8.89 7.57 -8.94
CA GLY A 40 -8.92 6.74 -10.12
C GLY A 40 -7.65 5.92 -10.33
N VAL A 41 -7.62 5.22 -11.47
CA VAL A 41 -6.49 4.37 -11.89
C VAL A 41 -5.75 5.04 -13.03
N TYR A 42 -4.43 5.12 -12.90
CA TYR A 42 -3.55 5.82 -13.83
C TYR A 42 -2.40 4.88 -14.25
N PRO A 43 -2.31 4.50 -15.54
CA PRO A 43 -1.24 3.63 -16.01
C PRO A 43 0.11 4.36 -15.97
N ILE A 44 1.16 3.66 -15.54
CA ILE A 44 2.55 4.13 -15.58
C ILE A 44 3.32 3.35 -16.65
N GLU A 45 3.24 2.02 -16.59
CA GLU A 45 3.79 1.06 -17.58
C GLU A 45 2.70 0.05 -17.97
N GLY A 46 1.55 0.56 -18.47
CA GLY A 46 0.40 -0.27 -18.82
C GLY A 46 -0.19 -0.97 -17.60
N GLN A 47 -0.32 -2.31 -17.66
CA GLN A 47 -0.77 -3.13 -16.53
C GLN A 47 0.36 -3.65 -15.65
N GLN A 48 1.63 -3.48 -16.05
CA GLN A 48 2.77 -3.91 -15.24
C GLN A 48 2.98 -3.00 -14.03
N ILE A 49 2.84 -1.69 -14.22
CA ILE A 49 2.91 -0.70 -13.14
C ILE A 49 1.82 0.35 -13.35
N TYR A 50 0.97 0.56 -12.34
CA TYR A 50 -0.07 1.58 -12.38
C TYR A 50 -0.34 2.15 -10.99
N ALA A 51 -0.74 3.42 -10.93
CA ALA A 51 -1.13 4.10 -9.70
C ALA A 51 -2.64 4.08 -9.51
N GLN A 52 -3.06 3.94 -8.26
CA GLN A 52 -4.43 4.16 -7.82
C GLN A 52 -4.45 5.32 -6.83
N VAL A 53 -5.16 6.40 -7.18
CA VAL A 53 -5.39 7.53 -6.28
C VAL A 53 -6.68 7.27 -5.53
N VAL A 54 -6.60 7.25 -4.20
CA VAL A 54 -7.70 6.83 -3.31
C VAL A 54 -7.98 7.90 -2.26
N ASN A 55 -9.25 8.23 -2.11
CA ASN A 55 -9.78 8.99 -0.98
C ASN A 55 -10.62 8.06 -0.12
N LEU A 56 -10.40 8.03 1.18
CA LEU A 56 -11.21 7.25 2.11
C LEU A 56 -11.29 7.92 3.48
N GLU A 57 -12.25 7.49 4.28
CA GLU A 57 -12.26 7.76 5.72
C GLU A 57 -11.66 6.55 6.44
N THR A 58 -10.69 6.81 7.32
CA THR A 58 -10.14 5.75 8.15
C THR A 58 -11.21 5.17 9.07
N LYS A 59 -11.08 3.90 9.40
CA LYS A 59 -12.05 3.16 10.23
C LYS A 59 -11.36 2.56 11.44
N LYS A 60 -12.14 2.12 12.42
CA LYS A 60 -11.56 1.28 13.48
C LYS A 60 -10.98 0.01 12.86
N LYS A 61 -9.92 -0.50 13.49
CA LYS A 61 -9.24 -1.72 13.06
C LYS A 61 -10.15 -2.97 13.00
N GLU A 62 -11.18 -3.00 13.85
CA GLU A 62 -12.21 -4.05 13.88
C GLU A 62 -13.17 -3.99 12.68
N ASP A 63 -13.27 -2.82 12.03
CA ASP A 63 -14.10 -2.57 10.85
C ASP A 63 -13.30 -2.67 9.53
N THR A 64 -12.03 -3.09 9.61
CA THR A 64 -11.14 -3.33 8.46
C THR A 64 -10.65 -4.78 8.45
N ARG A 65 -10.26 -5.27 7.27
CA ARG A 65 -9.83 -6.65 7.07
C ARG A 65 -8.38 -6.69 6.61
N PRO A 66 -7.53 -7.58 7.17
CA PRO A 66 -6.24 -7.88 6.57
C PRO A 66 -6.40 -8.45 5.17
N GLU A 67 -5.48 -8.11 4.29
CA GLU A 67 -5.46 -8.51 2.89
C GLU A 67 -4.05 -8.87 2.41
N VAL A 68 -3.99 -9.69 1.36
CA VAL A 68 -2.78 -9.97 0.57
C VAL A 68 -3.10 -9.92 -0.93
N HIS A 69 -2.06 -9.68 -1.72
CA HIS A 69 -2.07 -9.71 -3.18
C HIS A 69 -1.03 -10.72 -3.67
N ARG A 70 -1.28 -11.46 -4.75
CA ARG A 70 -0.34 -12.51 -5.24
C ARG A 70 0.33 -12.13 -6.56
N LYS A 71 -0.30 -11.29 -7.37
CA LYS A 71 0.21 -10.84 -8.67
C LYS A 71 0.86 -9.47 -8.60
N TYR A 72 0.46 -8.64 -7.64
CA TYR A 72 0.99 -7.29 -7.46
C TYR A 72 1.61 -7.05 -6.08
N ILE A 73 2.65 -6.23 -6.08
CA ILE A 73 3.24 -5.59 -4.92
C ILE A 73 2.56 -4.24 -4.73
N ASP A 74 2.26 -3.91 -3.48
CA ASP A 74 1.62 -2.67 -3.09
C ASP A 74 2.66 -1.67 -2.61
N VAL A 75 2.89 -0.60 -3.37
CA VAL A 75 3.64 0.58 -2.91
C VAL A 75 2.64 1.63 -2.48
N GLN A 76 2.30 1.65 -1.18
CA GLN A 76 1.34 2.56 -0.60
C GLN A 76 2.02 3.84 -0.12
N PHE A 77 1.54 5.00 -0.54
CA PHE A 77 2.09 6.32 -0.25
C PHE A 77 1.03 7.24 0.36
N SER A 78 1.33 7.83 1.52
CA SER A 78 0.43 8.78 2.16
C SER A 78 0.65 10.18 1.59
N VAL A 79 -0.39 10.76 1.00
CA VAL A 79 -0.38 12.13 0.44
C VAL A 79 -0.86 13.13 1.49
N GLU A 80 -2.03 12.88 2.05
CA GLU A 80 -2.64 13.73 3.08
C GLU A 80 -3.36 12.86 4.12
N GLY A 81 -3.35 13.31 5.37
CA GLY A 81 -3.90 12.56 6.50
C GLY A 81 -2.92 11.52 7.04
N ASN A 82 -3.41 10.71 7.97
CA ASN A 82 -2.63 9.62 8.55
C ASN A 82 -3.51 8.38 8.71
N GLU A 83 -2.86 7.22 8.66
CA GLU A 83 -3.47 5.94 8.91
C GLU A 83 -2.52 5.06 9.73
N ARG A 84 -3.08 4.07 10.40
CA ARG A 84 -2.35 2.88 10.82
C ARG A 84 -2.52 1.82 9.74
N ILE A 85 -1.45 1.10 9.44
CA ILE A 85 -1.49 -0.10 8.62
C ILE A 85 -1.06 -1.27 9.49
N GLY A 86 -1.97 -2.24 9.69
CA GLY A 86 -1.59 -3.53 10.27
C GLY A 86 -0.69 -4.29 9.31
N PHE A 87 0.31 -5.01 9.82
CA PHE A 87 1.26 -5.77 9.01
C PHE A 87 1.66 -7.06 9.72
N ALA A 88 1.70 -8.16 8.99
CA ALA A 88 2.27 -9.42 9.44
C ALA A 88 2.92 -10.17 8.27
N ALA A 89 3.91 -11.02 8.56
CA ALA A 89 4.36 -11.99 7.58
C ALA A 89 3.25 -13.02 7.33
N ASP A 90 2.94 -13.29 6.07
CA ASP A 90 1.98 -14.32 5.69
C ASP A 90 2.63 -15.70 5.77
N THR A 91 2.32 -16.44 6.84
CA THR A 91 2.80 -17.81 7.06
C THR A 91 1.84 -18.86 6.50
N GLY A 92 0.72 -18.45 5.89
CA GLY A 92 -0.32 -19.34 5.37
C GLY A 92 -1.27 -19.92 6.43
N ASN A 93 -1.15 -19.50 7.69
CA ASN A 93 -1.99 -19.98 8.79
C ASN A 93 -3.26 -19.13 9.02
N ASN A 94 -3.34 -17.95 8.42
CA ASN A 94 -4.48 -17.05 8.61
C ASN A 94 -5.76 -17.61 8.00
N ALA A 95 -6.86 -17.56 8.75
CA ALA A 95 -8.16 -18.02 8.26
C ALA A 95 -8.70 -17.05 7.20
N VAL A 96 -8.94 -17.57 5.99
CA VAL A 96 -9.56 -16.83 4.89
C VAL A 96 -10.98 -16.40 5.26
N ASP A 97 -11.28 -15.13 5.03
CA ASP A 97 -12.62 -14.56 5.10
C ASP A 97 -13.29 -14.58 3.72
N GLU A 98 -12.56 -14.12 2.70
CA GLU A 98 -13.03 -14.00 1.32
C GLU A 98 -11.84 -14.12 0.35
N ASP A 99 -11.96 -14.96 -0.67
CA ASP A 99 -10.92 -15.16 -1.70
C ASP A 99 -11.41 -14.66 -3.06
N LEU A 100 -10.77 -13.60 -3.56
CA LEU A 100 -11.01 -13.00 -4.88
C LEU A 100 -9.72 -12.97 -5.71
N ALA A 101 -8.76 -13.86 -5.44
CA ALA A 101 -7.43 -13.83 -6.06
C ALA A 101 -7.49 -13.95 -7.59
N ALA A 102 -8.41 -14.75 -8.12
CA ALA A 102 -8.57 -14.93 -9.56
C ALA A 102 -9.02 -13.63 -10.27
N GLU A 103 -9.94 -12.90 -9.65
CA GLU A 103 -10.69 -11.79 -10.26
C GLU A 103 -10.04 -10.43 -10.00
N LYS A 104 -9.53 -10.22 -8.78
CA LYS A 104 -9.10 -8.91 -8.27
C LYS A 104 -7.74 -8.94 -7.59
N ASP A 105 -7.05 -10.09 -7.62
CA ASP A 105 -5.77 -10.29 -6.96
C ASP A 105 -5.81 -9.95 -5.46
N ILE A 106 -6.88 -10.32 -4.75
CA ILE A 106 -7.01 -10.01 -3.33
C ILE A 106 -7.59 -11.19 -2.56
N ILE A 107 -6.99 -11.50 -1.41
CA ILE A 107 -7.51 -12.45 -0.42
C ILE A 107 -7.64 -11.69 0.88
N PHE A 108 -8.84 -11.70 1.47
CA PHE A 108 -9.09 -11.15 2.79
C PHE A 108 -8.99 -12.25 3.84
N TYR A 109 -8.35 -11.93 4.96
CA TYR A 109 -8.32 -12.78 6.14
C TYR A 109 -9.26 -12.24 7.23
N LYS A 110 -9.72 -13.13 8.11
CA LYS A 110 -10.51 -12.71 9.28
C LYS A 110 -9.68 -11.91 10.27
N GLN A 111 -8.44 -12.37 10.48
CA GLN A 111 -7.43 -11.77 11.35
C GLN A 111 -6.04 -12.11 10.80
N ALA A 112 -5.03 -11.39 11.27
CA ALA A 112 -3.62 -11.68 10.98
C ALA A 112 -2.88 -12.01 12.27
N GLU A 113 -2.25 -13.18 12.33
CA GLU A 113 -1.41 -13.57 13.45
C GLU A 113 -0.16 -12.68 13.55
N ASN A 114 0.25 -12.32 14.79
CA ASN A 114 1.44 -11.50 15.06
C ASN A 114 1.45 -10.13 14.35
N GLU A 115 0.27 -9.56 14.11
CA GLU A 115 0.12 -8.29 13.42
C GLU A 115 0.70 -7.13 14.24
N MET A 116 1.68 -6.44 13.66
CA MET A 116 2.21 -5.17 14.13
C MET A 116 1.58 -3.99 13.38
N GLU A 117 1.83 -2.77 13.82
CA GLU A 117 1.24 -1.58 13.19
C GLU A 117 2.31 -0.57 12.79
N LEU A 118 2.18 -0.09 11.56
CA LEU A 118 2.91 1.07 11.06
C LEU A 118 2.01 2.30 11.18
N LEU A 119 2.55 3.43 11.64
CA LEU A 119 1.88 4.72 11.56
C LEU A 119 2.39 5.47 10.32
N MET A 120 1.52 5.63 9.33
CA MET A 120 1.82 6.34 8.08
C MET A 120 1.54 7.85 8.24
N GLN A 121 2.54 8.67 7.96
CA GLN A 121 2.47 10.13 7.87
C GLN A 121 2.58 10.58 6.41
N PRO A 122 2.07 11.77 6.04
CA PRO A 122 2.28 12.34 4.72
C PRO A 122 3.75 12.32 4.30
N GLY A 123 4.04 11.93 3.06
CA GLY A 123 5.41 11.78 2.57
C GLY A 123 6.08 10.44 2.93
N GLN A 124 5.39 9.54 3.64
CA GLN A 124 5.88 8.18 3.91
C GLN A 124 5.25 7.16 2.97
N PHE A 125 6.00 6.08 2.73
CA PHE A 125 5.56 4.94 1.95
C PHE A 125 5.79 3.62 2.68
N ALA A 126 4.98 2.63 2.36
CA ALA A 126 5.17 1.23 2.72
C ALA A 126 5.06 0.36 1.45
N VAL A 127 5.90 -0.66 1.35
CA VAL A 127 5.90 -1.63 0.25
C VAL A 127 5.55 -3.00 0.79
N PHE A 128 4.43 -3.56 0.36
CA PHE A 128 3.93 -4.88 0.76
C PHE A 128 4.05 -5.86 -0.40
N PHE A 129 4.82 -6.93 -0.16
CA PHE A 129 5.03 -8.04 -1.08
C PHE A 129 3.92 -9.08 -0.97
N PRO A 130 3.88 -10.08 -1.87
CA PRO A 130 2.89 -11.15 -1.77
C PRO A 130 2.90 -11.92 -0.46
N GLU A 131 4.02 -11.94 0.25
CA GLU A 131 4.21 -12.57 1.56
C GLU A 131 3.91 -11.63 2.74
N ASP A 132 3.40 -10.43 2.49
CA ASP A 132 3.14 -9.40 3.48
C ASP A 132 1.62 -9.20 3.65
N VAL A 133 1.01 -9.80 4.68
CA VAL A 133 -0.35 -9.46 5.09
C VAL A 133 -0.35 -8.01 5.56
N HIS A 134 -1.28 -7.22 5.05
CA HIS A 134 -1.43 -5.84 5.47
C HIS A 134 -2.89 -5.45 5.67
N ARG A 135 -3.14 -4.46 6.52
CA ARG A 135 -4.49 -3.98 6.88
C ARG A 135 -4.53 -2.46 6.80
N PRO A 136 -4.73 -1.88 5.61
CA PRO A 136 -4.72 -0.44 5.42
C PRO A 136 -6.00 0.23 5.95
N GLY A 137 -6.01 1.55 6.01
CA GLY A 137 -7.19 2.35 6.33
C GLY A 137 -7.61 2.34 7.81
N CYS A 138 -6.74 1.86 8.71
CA CYS A 138 -7.05 1.91 10.14
C CYS A 138 -6.84 3.33 10.68
N GLN A 139 -7.75 3.80 11.53
CA GLN A 139 -7.64 5.09 12.19
C GLN A 139 -6.54 5.07 13.25
N ASN A 140 -5.84 6.20 13.45
CA ASN A 140 -4.81 6.30 14.49
C ASN A 140 -5.41 6.61 15.88
N LYS A 141 -5.99 7.81 16.04
CA LYS A 141 -6.65 8.24 17.29
C LYS A 141 -8.15 8.41 17.13
N SER A 142 -8.55 8.94 15.98
CA SER A 142 -9.93 9.16 15.55
C SER A 142 -9.99 8.97 14.04
N GLN A 143 -11.19 8.77 13.52
CA GLN A 143 -11.45 8.78 12.09
C GLN A 143 -10.93 10.10 11.48
N ALA A 144 -10.35 9.97 10.29
CA ALA A 144 -9.79 11.07 9.54
C ALA A 144 -9.96 10.79 8.04
N HIS A 145 -10.10 11.86 7.25
CA HIS A 145 -9.94 11.78 5.81
C HIS A 145 -8.49 11.43 5.48
N LEU A 146 -8.34 10.49 4.56
CA LEU A 146 -7.06 10.01 4.07
C LEU A 146 -7.06 10.10 2.56
N ARG A 147 -5.98 10.67 2.03
CA ARG A 147 -5.67 10.64 0.62
C ARG A 147 -4.34 9.93 0.42
N LYS A 148 -4.36 8.86 -0.38
CA LYS A 148 -3.19 8.02 -0.63
C LYS A 148 -3.09 7.61 -2.08
N VAL A 149 -1.88 7.23 -2.48
CA VAL A 149 -1.62 6.58 -3.76
C VAL A 149 -1.13 5.17 -3.50
N ILE A 150 -1.66 4.20 -4.24
CA ILE A 150 -1.18 2.82 -4.23
C ILE A 150 -0.62 2.55 -5.62
N VAL A 151 0.70 2.46 -5.75
CA VAL A 151 1.31 1.98 -7.00
C VAL A 151 1.36 0.46 -6.94
N LYS A 152 0.61 -0.18 -7.83
CA LYS A 152 0.63 -1.63 -8.01
C LYS A 152 1.78 -1.97 -8.97
N VAL A 153 2.71 -2.82 -8.52
CA VAL A 153 3.85 -3.29 -9.31
C VAL A 153 3.72 -4.79 -9.52
N SER A 154 3.57 -5.24 -10.78
CA SER A 154 3.47 -6.66 -11.10
C SER A 154 4.69 -7.42 -10.59
N THR A 155 4.49 -8.60 -10.01
CA THR A 155 5.58 -9.48 -9.57
C THR A 155 6.46 -9.94 -10.75
N GLU A 156 5.91 -9.93 -11.97
CA GLU A 156 6.66 -10.20 -13.22
C GLU A 156 7.58 -9.04 -13.63
N ALA A 157 7.46 -7.87 -13.00
CA ALA A 157 8.30 -6.69 -13.27
C ALA A 157 9.52 -6.57 -12.35
N LEU A 158 9.65 -7.45 -11.35
CA LEU A 158 10.77 -7.48 -10.41
C LEU A 158 12.07 -8.03 -11.03
#